data_AF-A0A158NXB1-F1
#
_entry.id   AF-A0A158NXB1-F1
#
_cell.length_a   1.000
_cell.length_b   1.000
_cell.length_c   1.000
_cell.angle_alpha   90.00
_cell.angle_beta   90.00
_cell.angle_gamma   90.00
#
_symmetry.space_group_name_H-M   'P 1'
#
loop_
_entity.id
_entity.type
_entity.pdbx_description
1 polymer ?
#
loop_
_entity_poly.entity_id
_entity_poly.type
_entity_poly.pdbx_seq_one_letter_code
_entity_poly.pdbx_strand_id
1 'polypeptide(L)'
;DFNNILKEACLRETALDEMLRMCDHRCAQKRYVLGSECLKRGWILTSYPKTVEEFKLLDMISTPPNRVIVLKIDLQTCRERLLNRECNFSTESEHEFSSCEFSVTDPDYKLDVHSNNYKNIIEQDLQEYKENIDAILQYAGETASIINATGDRKCVKERLEACLIRSAPSAKPRIPYPPPTIDPMDIEFEPDDEPDLNIFDDIRAPEPKYSFI
;
A
#
# COMPACT_ATOMS: atom_id res chain seq x y z
N ASP A 1 23.38 -16.30 -14.73
CA ASP A 1 22.81 -14.96 -14.92
C ASP A 1 21.31 -15.04 -14.67
N PHE A 2 20.88 -14.72 -13.44
CA PHE A 2 19.53 -14.98 -12.93
C PHE A 2 18.46 -14.13 -13.63
N ASN A 3 18.85 -12.96 -14.12
CA ASN A 3 17.97 -12.03 -14.83
C ASN A 3 17.57 -12.56 -16.21
N ASN A 4 18.42 -13.37 -16.83
CA ASN A 4 18.14 -13.94 -18.15
C ASN A 4 17.14 -15.10 -18.05
N ILE A 5 17.23 -15.91 -16.98
CA ILE A 5 16.28 -16.98 -16.67
C ILE A 5 14.89 -16.43 -16.36
N LEU A 6 14.82 -15.28 -15.65
CA LEU A 6 13.56 -14.59 -15.38
C LEU A 6 12.92 -14.01 -16.66
N LYS A 7 13.73 -13.43 -17.55
CA LYS A 7 13.24 -12.97 -18.86
C LYS A 7 12.70 -14.11 -19.72
N GLU A 8 13.38 -15.25 -19.72
CA GLU A 8 12.98 -16.44 -20.48
C GLU A 8 11.74 -17.12 -19.90
N ALA A 9 11.53 -17.03 -18.58
CA ALA A 9 10.33 -17.49 -17.90
C ALA A 9 9.10 -16.62 -18.18
N CYS A 10 9.25 -15.29 -18.25
CA CYS A 10 8.17 -14.34 -18.59
C CYS A 10 7.68 -14.43 -20.05
N LEU A 11 8.36 -15.21 -20.90
CA LEU A 11 7.97 -15.42 -22.30
C LEU A 11 7.14 -16.69 -22.51
N ARG A 12 6.85 -17.46 -21.44
CA ARG A 12 6.08 -18.71 -21.52
C ARG A 12 4.68 -18.52 -20.94
N GLU A 13 3.66 -18.49 -21.81
CA GLU A 13 2.25 -18.49 -21.44
C GLU A 13 1.88 -19.83 -20.76
N THR A 14 1.95 -19.85 -19.44
CA THR A 14 1.44 -20.94 -18.60
C THR A 14 0.52 -20.34 -17.55
N ALA A 15 -0.41 -21.12 -16.97
CA ALA A 15 -1.36 -20.64 -15.95
C ALA A 15 -0.68 -20.01 -14.72
N LEU A 16 0.60 -20.31 -14.49
CA LEU A 16 1.44 -19.69 -13.46
C LEU A 16 1.85 -18.25 -13.82
N ASP A 17 1.94 -17.91 -15.11
CA ASP A 17 2.27 -16.58 -15.64
C ASP A 17 1.09 -15.60 -15.51
N GLU A 18 -0.15 -16.07 -15.71
CA GLU A 18 -1.35 -15.26 -15.45
C GLU A 18 -1.49 -14.92 -13.95
N MET A 19 -1.22 -15.88 -13.06
CA MET A 19 -1.17 -15.66 -11.61
C MET A 19 -0.05 -14.69 -11.18
N LEU A 20 1.11 -14.74 -11.84
CA LEU A 20 2.22 -13.81 -11.57
C LEU A 20 1.93 -12.39 -12.09
N ARG A 21 1.31 -12.26 -13.26
CA ARG A 21 0.86 -10.95 -13.80
C ARG A 21 -0.20 -10.28 -12.93
N MET A 22 -1.11 -11.05 -12.32
CA MET A 22 -2.09 -10.51 -11.37
C MET A 22 -1.46 -10.03 -10.05
N CYS A 23 -0.26 -10.50 -9.72
CA CYS A 23 0.47 -10.10 -8.53
C CYS A 23 1.40 -8.88 -8.75
N ASP A 24 1.85 -8.60 -9.97
CA ASP A 24 2.94 -7.63 -10.18
C ASP A 24 2.60 -6.20 -9.74
N HIS A 25 1.34 -5.77 -9.79
CA HIS A 25 0.97 -4.41 -9.37
C HIS A 25 0.83 -4.24 -7.84
N ARG A 26 0.74 -5.34 -7.07
CA ARG A 26 0.65 -5.35 -5.59
C ARG A 26 1.84 -6.03 -4.89
N CYS A 27 2.71 -6.71 -5.64
CA CYS A 27 3.78 -7.56 -5.09
C CYS A 27 5.19 -6.95 -5.21
N ALA A 28 5.34 -5.81 -5.87
CA ALA A 28 6.64 -5.14 -6.01
C ALA A 28 7.32 -4.86 -4.64
N GLN A 29 6.57 -4.36 -3.66
CA GLN A 29 7.11 -4.06 -2.32
C GLN A 29 7.45 -5.33 -1.51
N LYS A 30 6.70 -6.43 -1.66
CA LYS A 30 7.00 -7.70 -0.99
C LYS A 30 8.30 -8.33 -1.49
N ARG A 31 8.63 -8.19 -2.79
CA ARG A 31 9.88 -8.72 -3.37
C ARG A 31 11.13 -8.01 -2.85
N TYR A 32 11.05 -6.74 -2.44
CA TYR A 32 12.22 -6.01 -1.90
C TYR A 32 12.63 -6.52 -0.52
N VAL A 33 11.67 -6.78 0.38
CA VAL A 33 11.96 -7.15 1.78
C VAL A 33 12.66 -8.50 1.89
N LEU A 34 12.39 -9.43 0.97
CA LEU A 34 12.99 -10.76 0.92
C LEU A 34 14.31 -10.82 0.13
N GLY A 35 14.82 -9.67 -0.34
CA GLY A 35 16.12 -9.59 -1.01
C GLY A 35 17.27 -9.93 -0.06
N SER A 36 18.32 -10.59 -0.58
CA SER A 36 19.48 -11.03 0.21
C SER A 36 20.21 -9.90 0.94
N GLU A 37 20.22 -8.69 0.37
CA GLU A 37 20.79 -7.50 1.02
C GLU A 37 19.88 -6.95 2.13
N CYS A 38 18.56 -7.00 1.97
CA CYS A 38 17.59 -6.58 2.99
C CYS A 38 17.60 -7.51 4.21
N LEU A 39 17.83 -8.81 4.00
CA LEU A 39 18.00 -9.77 5.10
C LEU A 39 19.29 -9.52 5.90
N LYS A 40 20.36 -9.03 5.24
CA LYS A 40 21.65 -8.74 5.91
C LYS A 40 21.69 -7.37 6.58
N ARG A 41 21.14 -6.34 5.93
CA ARG A 41 21.25 -4.93 6.36
C ARG A 41 19.99 -4.41 7.06
N GLY A 42 18.90 -5.16 7.01
CA GLY A 42 17.57 -4.68 7.38
C GLY A 42 16.89 -3.93 6.24
N TRP A 43 15.65 -3.53 6.47
CA TRP A 43 14.81 -2.83 5.51
C TRP A 43 14.01 -1.72 6.21
N ILE A 44 13.65 -0.69 5.44
CA ILE A 44 12.75 0.38 5.86
C ILE A 44 11.68 0.47 4.78
N LEU A 45 10.41 0.43 5.20
CA LEU A 45 9.28 0.68 4.31
C LEU A 45 8.67 2.04 4.65
N THR A 46 8.34 2.80 3.61
CA THR A 46 7.62 4.07 3.70
C THR A 46 6.35 3.96 2.89
N SER A 47 5.26 4.60 3.34
CA SER A 47 3.96 4.59 2.66
C SER A 47 3.26 3.22 2.59
N TYR A 48 3.76 2.23 3.33
CA TYR A 48 3.14 0.92 3.51
C TYR A 48 3.49 0.42 4.92
N PRO A 49 2.55 -0.17 5.68
CA PRO A 49 1.16 -0.47 5.34
C PRO A 49 0.22 0.75 5.42
N LYS A 50 -0.87 0.73 4.65
CA LYS A 50 -1.96 1.73 4.70
C LYS A 50 -3.14 1.26 5.55
N THR A 51 -3.38 -0.06 5.61
CA THR A 51 -4.45 -0.68 6.41
C THR A 51 -3.89 -1.67 7.44
N VAL A 52 -4.72 -2.06 8.40
CA VAL A 52 -4.34 -3.06 9.42
C VAL A 52 -4.18 -4.44 8.81
N GLU A 53 -4.99 -4.76 7.80
CA GLU A 53 -4.95 -6.03 7.08
C GLU A 53 -3.61 -6.18 6.35
N GLU A 54 -3.16 -5.13 5.67
CA GLU A 54 -1.83 -5.06 5.08
C GLU A 54 -0.73 -5.22 6.13
N PHE A 55 -0.92 -4.61 7.30
CA PHE A 55 0.05 -4.72 8.37
C PHE A 55 0.14 -6.13 8.97
N LYS A 56 -1.00 -6.82 9.13
CA LYS A 56 -1.05 -8.24 9.52
C LYS A 56 -0.34 -9.12 8.48
N LEU A 57 -0.55 -8.86 7.19
CA LEU A 57 0.17 -9.55 6.12
C LEU A 57 1.69 -9.32 6.19
N LEU A 58 2.10 -8.11 6.58
CA LEU A 58 3.51 -7.76 6.79
C LEU A 58 4.11 -8.40 8.04
N ASP A 59 3.30 -8.87 8.99
CA ASP A 59 3.79 -9.66 10.11
C ASP A 59 3.93 -11.15 9.79
N MET A 60 3.26 -11.63 8.74
CA MET A 60 3.35 -13.03 8.30
C MET A 60 4.63 -13.34 7.51
N ILE A 61 5.41 -12.33 7.11
CA ILE A 61 6.69 -12.55 6.44
C ILE A 61 7.77 -12.99 7.44
N SER A 62 8.80 -13.67 6.94
CA SER A 62 9.89 -14.22 7.76
C SER A 62 10.65 -13.19 8.61
N THR A 63 10.62 -11.92 8.21
CA THR A 63 11.25 -10.81 8.92
C THR A 63 10.19 -9.73 9.16
N PRO A 64 9.36 -9.84 10.22
CA PRO A 64 8.34 -8.85 10.50
C PRO A 64 8.97 -7.51 10.95
N PRO A 65 8.27 -6.39 10.79
CA PRO A 65 8.75 -5.09 11.25
C PRO A 65 8.96 -5.09 12.76
N ASN A 66 10.14 -4.67 13.16
CA ASN A 66 10.62 -4.59 14.53
C ASN A 66 10.38 -3.20 15.16
N ARG A 67 10.15 -2.17 14.34
CA ARG A 67 9.82 -0.82 14.80
C ARG A 67 8.85 -0.18 13.82
N VAL A 68 7.77 0.41 14.34
CA VAL A 68 6.85 1.27 13.58
C VAL A 68 7.05 2.70 14.04
N ILE A 69 7.34 3.62 13.11
CA ILE A 69 7.53 5.04 13.44
C ILE A 69 6.41 5.83 12.79
N VAL A 70 5.64 6.55 13.59
CA VAL A 70 4.55 7.42 13.12
C VAL A 70 4.95 8.87 13.31
N LEU A 71 5.03 9.61 12.21
CA LEU A 71 5.28 11.05 12.22
C LEU A 71 3.96 11.78 12.41
N LYS A 72 3.68 12.21 13.63
CA LYS A 72 2.45 12.93 13.97
C LYS A 72 2.57 14.40 13.64
N ILE A 73 1.69 14.86 12.78
CA ILE A 73 1.50 16.26 12.40
C ILE A 73 0.00 16.51 12.24
N ASP A 74 -0.41 17.75 12.43
CA ASP A 74 -1.78 18.16 12.16
C ASP A 74 -2.13 17.98 10.68
N LEU A 75 -3.33 17.43 10.41
CA LEU A 75 -3.76 17.08 9.04
C LEU A 75 -3.85 18.31 8.14
N GLN A 76 -4.28 19.45 8.69
CA GLN A 76 -4.38 20.70 7.92
C GLN A 76 -3.00 21.19 7.51
N THR A 77 -2.05 21.17 8.43
CA THR A 77 -0.64 21.49 8.12
C THR A 77 -0.04 20.50 7.09
N CYS A 78 -0.41 19.22 7.18
CA CYS A 78 0.02 18.19 6.23
C CYS A 78 -0.51 18.46 4.82
N ARG A 79 -1.81 18.74 4.71
CA ARG A 79 -2.49 19.12 3.47
C ARG A 79 -1.82 20.32 2.82
N GLU A 80 -1.62 21.39 3.58
CA GLU A 80 -0.98 22.62 3.07
C GLU A 80 0.44 22.34 2.56
N ARG A 81 1.23 21.54 3.29
CA ARG A 81 2.58 21.16 2.85
C ARG A 81 2.58 20.32 1.56
N LEU A 82 1.62 19.41 1.40
CA LEU A 82 1.50 18.58 0.20
C LEU A 82 1.07 19.40 -1.02
N LEU A 83 0.08 20.27 -0.86
CA LEU A 83 -0.39 21.17 -1.93
C LEU A 83 0.70 22.19 -2.32
N ASN A 84 1.39 22.78 -1.35
CA ASN A 84 2.49 23.71 -1.63
C ASN A 84 3.66 23.02 -2.32
N ARG A 85 3.90 21.72 -2.06
CA ARG A 85 4.95 20.97 -2.75
C ARG A 85 4.67 20.85 -4.25
N GLU A 86 3.42 20.63 -4.65
CA GLU A 86 3.02 20.62 -6.06
C GLU A 86 3.17 22.00 -6.70
N CYS A 87 2.70 23.06 -6.03
CA CYS A 87 2.90 24.43 -6.53
C CYS A 87 4.38 24.75 -6.78
N ASN A 88 5.29 24.26 -5.93
CA ASN A 88 6.72 24.43 -6.16
C ASN A 88 7.22 23.60 -7.35
N PHE A 89 6.76 22.35 -7.54
CA PHE A 89 7.13 21.55 -8.70
C PHE A 89 6.63 22.14 -10.03
N SER A 90 5.41 22.68 -10.07
CA SER A 90 4.89 23.36 -11.26
C SER A 90 5.61 24.68 -11.51
N THR A 91 5.87 25.49 -10.48
CA THR A 91 6.57 26.79 -10.63
C THR A 91 8.06 26.65 -10.97
N GLU A 92 8.76 25.67 -10.39
CA GLU A 92 10.20 25.45 -10.61
C GLU A 92 10.47 24.78 -11.97
N SER A 93 9.52 24.00 -12.50
CA SER A 93 9.61 23.42 -13.85
C SER A 93 9.34 24.44 -14.97
N GLU A 94 8.58 25.51 -14.72
CA GLU A 94 8.41 26.60 -15.68
C GLU A 94 9.69 27.42 -15.94
N HIS A 95 10.70 27.32 -15.07
CA HIS A 95 12.00 28.00 -15.26
C HIS A 95 13.05 27.16 -16.02
N GLU A 96 12.84 25.85 -16.20
CA GLU A 96 13.73 24.99 -17.00
C GLU A 96 13.22 24.67 -18.42
N PHE A 97 11.95 24.92 -18.73
CA PHE A 97 11.38 24.70 -20.07
C PHE A 97 11.39 25.97 -20.95
N SER A 98 12.52 26.66 -21.08
CA SER A 98 12.68 27.77 -22.06
C SER A 98 13.32 27.33 -23.40
N SER A 99 13.29 26.05 -23.76
CA SER A 99 13.76 25.61 -25.08
C SER A 99 13.09 24.32 -25.54
N CYS A 100 11.80 24.40 -25.86
CA CYS A 100 11.23 23.54 -26.88
C CYS A 100 10.06 24.27 -27.52
N GLU A 101 10.27 24.74 -28.74
CA GLU A 101 9.20 25.15 -29.64
C GLU A 101 8.26 23.95 -29.83
N PHE A 102 7.08 23.99 -29.21
CA PHE A 102 5.96 23.18 -29.65
C PHE A 102 4.75 24.09 -29.86
N SER A 103 4.26 24.01 -31.08
CA SER A 103 3.18 24.76 -31.69
C SER A 103 1.88 24.73 -30.88
N VAL A 104 1.30 25.93 -30.72
CA VAL A 104 -0.12 26.29 -30.63
C VAL A 104 -1.08 25.10 -30.49
N THR A 105 -1.42 24.73 -29.25
CA THR A 105 -2.76 24.27 -28.86
C THR A 105 -2.96 24.67 -27.41
N ASP A 106 -4.10 25.30 -27.14
CA ASP A 106 -4.51 26.02 -25.94
C ASP A 106 -4.03 25.38 -24.60
N PRO A 107 -3.18 26.06 -23.79
CA PRO A 107 -2.58 25.48 -22.58
C PRO A 107 -3.51 25.50 -21.35
N ASP A 108 -4.62 26.22 -21.39
CA ASP A 108 -5.40 26.54 -20.19
C ASP A 108 -6.23 25.34 -19.65
N TYR A 109 -6.65 24.42 -20.51
CA TYR A 109 -7.55 23.32 -20.11
C TYR A 109 -6.82 22.08 -19.59
N LYS A 110 -5.50 21.95 -19.81
CA LYS A 110 -4.75 20.71 -19.49
C LYS A 110 -4.01 20.80 -18.15
N LEU A 111 -3.69 22.01 -17.69
CA LEU A 111 -3.08 22.27 -16.38
C LEU A 111 -4.09 22.07 -15.24
N ASP A 112 -5.35 22.47 -15.45
CA ASP A 112 -6.40 22.42 -14.43
C ASP A 112 -6.78 20.98 -14.04
N VAL A 113 -6.79 20.06 -15.02
CA VAL A 113 -7.11 18.63 -14.79
C VAL A 113 -6.05 17.93 -13.93
N HIS A 114 -4.76 18.28 -14.08
CA HIS A 114 -3.68 17.64 -13.33
C HIS A 114 -3.70 18.08 -11.86
N SER A 115 -3.83 19.39 -11.62
CA SER A 115 -3.92 19.99 -10.28
C SER A 115 -5.14 19.47 -9.51
N ASN A 116 -6.32 19.40 -10.16
CA ASN A 116 -7.53 18.93 -9.50
C ASN A 116 -7.46 17.42 -9.15
N ASN A 117 -6.86 16.61 -10.03
CA ASN A 117 -6.64 15.19 -9.74
C ASN A 117 -5.65 14.99 -8.59
N TYR A 118 -4.54 15.74 -8.55
CA TYR A 118 -3.56 15.63 -7.47
C TYR A 118 -4.14 16.03 -6.11
N LYS A 119 -4.90 17.13 -6.06
CA LYS A 119 -5.62 17.54 -4.85
C LYS A 119 -6.58 16.45 -4.36
N ASN A 120 -7.36 15.85 -5.27
CA ASN A 120 -8.27 14.75 -4.90
C ASN A 120 -7.51 13.52 -4.36
N ILE A 121 -6.36 13.19 -4.95
CA ILE A 121 -5.49 12.09 -4.47
C ILE A 121 -4.99 12.39 -3.04
N ILE A 122 -4.52 13.62 -2.77
CA ILE A 122 -4.09 14.01 -1.42
C ILE A 122 -5.23 13.90 -0.41
N GLU A 123 -6.42 14.42 -0.74
CA GLU A 123 -7.56 14.32 0.18
C GLU A 123 -7.93 12.87 0.47
N GLN A 124 -7.92 12.01 -0.56
CA GLN A 124 -8.19 10.58 -0.40
C GLN A 124 -7.13 9.89 0.46
N ASP A 125 -5.84 10.14 0.22
CA ASP A 125 -4.74 9.58 1.03
C ASP A 125 -4.79 10.07 2.49
N LEU A 126 -5.13 11.34 2.73
CA LEU A 126 -5.29 11.88 4.09
C LEU A 126 -6.49 11.28 4.82
N GLN A 127 -7.59 11.05 4.10
CA GLN A 127 -8.79 10.41 4.64
C GLN A 127 -8.50 8.94 5.00
N GLU A 128 -7.88 8.20 4.08
CA GLU A 128 -7.46 6.80 4.30
C GLU A 128 -6.51 6.71 5.52
N TYR A 129 -5.55 7.62 5.64
CA TYR A 129 -4.67 7.69 6.80
C TYR A 129 -5.45 7.91 8.09
N LYS A 130 -6.39 8.86 8.11
CA LYS A 130 -7.18 9.20 9.30
C LYS A 130 -8.03 8.02 9.79
N GLU A 131 -8.61 7.25 8.87
CA GLU A 131 -9.46 6.12 9.19
C GLU A 131 -8.67 4.92 9.72
N ASN A 132 -7.47 4.69 9.19
CA ASN A 132 -6.70 3.47 9.49
C ASN A 132 -5.65 3.64 10.60
N ILE A 133 -5.18 4.85 10.88
CA ILE A 133 -4.01 5.05 11.77
C ILE A 133 -4.24 4.54 13.19
N ASP A 134 -5.43 4.74 13.75
CA ASP A 134 -5.73 4.30 15.13
C ASP A 134 -5.66 2.78 15.24
N ALA A 135 -6.20 2.08 14.25
CA ALA A 135 -6.21 0.62 14.20
C ALA A 135 -4.78 0.06 13.95
N ILE A 136 -3.97 0.74 13.13
CA ILE A 136 -2.54 0.41 12.93
C ILE A 136 -1.76 0.60 14.23
N LEU A 137 -1.95 1.71 14.93
CA LEU A 137 -1.29 1.99 16.21
C LEU A 137 -1.69 0.99 17.30
N GLN A 138 -2.97 0.63 17.35
CA GLN A 138 -3.47 -0.38 18.28
C GLN A 138 -2.82 -1.75 18.02
N TYR A 139 -2.70 -2.15 16.75
CA TYR A 139 -2.04 -3.41 16.39
C TYR A 139 -0.51 -3.38 16.61
N ALA A 140 0.14 -2.25 16.35
CA ALA A 140 1.57 -2.08 16.60
C ALA A 140 1.93 -2.17 18.09
N GLY A 141 1.04 -1.69 18.97
CA GLY A 141 1.24 -1.71 20.42
C GLY A 141 2.59 -1.10 20.82
N GLU A 142 3.39 -1.87 21.56
CA GLU A 142 4.70 -1.44 22.07
C GLU A 142 5.77 -1.23 20.99
N THR A 143 5.55 -1.72 19.77
CA THR A 143 6.50 -1.53 18.65
C THR A 143 6.37 -0.15 17.98
N ALA A 144 5.29 0.58 18.25
CA ALA A 144 5.06 1.91 17.71
C ALA A 144 5.78 3.01 18.50
N SER A 145 6.40 3.93 17.77
CA SER A 145 7.00 5.15 18.29
C SER A 145 6.38 6.35 17.57
N ILE A 146 5.64 7.18 18.30
CA ILE A 146 5.03 8.39 17.76
C ILE A 146 6.02 9.55 17.93
N ILE A 147 6.39 10.19 16.82
CA ILE A 147 7.30 11.33 16.80
C ILE A 147 6.52 12.55 16.36
N ASN A 148 6.59 13.63 17.16
CA ASN A 148 6.01 14.90 16.75
C ASN A 148 6.81 15.51 15.60
N ALA A 149 6.18 15.63 14.43
CA ALA A 149 6.73 16.20 13.21
C ALA A 149 6.30 17.66 12.97
N THR A 150 5.77 18.31 14.01
CA THR A 150 5.48 19.75 14.01
C THR A 150 6.77 20.55 14.16
N GLY A 151 6.94 21.60 13.36
CA GLY A 151 8.09 22.50 13.37
C GLY A 151 9.00 22.35 12.15
N ASP A 152 10.25 22.81 12.32
CA ASP A 152 11.28 22.82 11.27
C ASP A 152 11.85 21.43 10.99
N ARG A 153 12.26 21.21 9.73
CA ARG A 153 12.82 19.95 9.22
C ARG A 153 14.01 19.47 10.06
N LYS A 154 14.87 20.39 10.54
CA LYS A 154 16.05 20.02 11.34
C LYS A 154 15.64 19.36 12.67
N CYS A 155 14.69 19.97 13.38
CA CYS A 155 14.23 19.45 14.67
C CYS A 155 13.53 18.10 14.53
N VAL A 156 12.70 17.93 13.49
CA VAL A 156 12.06 16.64 13.19
C VAL A 156 13.08 15.55 12.86
N LYS A 157 14.10 15.91 12.08
CA LYS A 157 15.20 15.00 11.72
C LYS A 157 15.97 14.52 12.97
N GLU A 158 16.33 15.44 13.87
CA GLU A 158 17.03 15.10 15.12
C GLU A 158 16.22 14.13 15.99
N ARG A 159 14.90 14.36 16.12
CA ARG A 159 13.99 13.46 16.86
C ARG A 159 13.91 12.08 16.21
N LEU A 160 13.85 12.02 14.88
CA LEU A 160 13.84 10.77 14.13
C LEU A 160 15.15 10.00 14.31
N GLU A 161 16.29 10.66 14.18
CA GLU A 161 17.61 10.08 14.40
C GLU A 161 17.75 9.52 15.83
N ALA A 162 17.31 10.28 16.83
CA ALA A 162 17.30 9.82 18.21
C ALA A 162 16.44 8.55 18.41
N CYS A 163 15.31 8.46 17.71
CA CYS A 163 14.44 7.28 17.74
C CYS A 163 15.11 6.06 17.08
N LEU A 164 15.83 6.25 15.97
CA LEU A 164 16.52 5.20 15.24
C LEU A 164 17.75 4.67 15.98
N ILE A 165 18.51 5.55 16.66
CA ILE A 165 19.70 5.18 17.44
C ILE A 165 19.34 4.38 18.70
N ARG A 166 18.13 4.59 19.24
CA ARG A 166 17.65 3.81 20.38
C ARG A 166 17.50 2.35 20.01
N SER A 167 17.81 1.44 20.94
CA SER A 167 17.52 0.02 20.79
C SER A 167 16.08 -0.22 20.37
N ALA A 168 15.88 -1.19 19.47
CA ALA A 168 14.54 -1.60 19.04
C ALA A 168 13.67 -1.94 20.26
N PRO A 169 12.35 -1.62 20.23
CA PRO A 169 11.46 -1.99 21.30
C PRO A 169 11.51 -3.50 21.56
N SER A 170 11.69 -3.91 22.82
CA SER A 170 11.66 -5.32 23.21
C SER A 170 10.20 -5.79 23.36
N ALA A 171 9.43 -5.71 22.27
CA ALA A 171 8.06 -6.19 22.26
C ALA A 171 8.03 -7.69 21.94
N LYS A 172 7.03 -8.41 22.46
CA LYS A 172 6.76 -9.78 22.03
C LYS A 172 6.40 -9.77 20.53
N PRO A 173 6.76 -10.82 19.77
CA PRO A 173 6.33 -10.95 18.38
C PRO A 173 4.81 -10.79 18.29
N ARG A 174 4.36 -9.93 17.40
CA ARG A 174 2.94 -9.71 17.12
C ARG A 174 2.43 -11.00 16.46
N ILE A 175 1.57 -11.73 17.15
CA ILE A 175 0.91 -12.91 16.58
C ILE A 175 -0.26 -12.35 15.77
N PRO A 176 -0.33 -12.57 14.44
CA PRO A 176 -1.51 -12.24 13.68
C PRO A 176 -2.65 -13.04 14.32
N TYR A 177 -3.64 -12.36 14.90
CA TYR A 177 -4.86 -13.05 15.31
C TYR A 177 -5.42 -13.70 14.04
N PRO A 178 -5.55 -15.04 13.98
CA PRO A 178 -6.35 -15.62 12.92
C PRO A 178 -7.74 -14.98 12.99
N PRO A 179 -8.45 -14.81 11.85
CA PRO A 179 -9.85 -14.42 11.90
C PRO A 179 -10.55 -15.30 12.95
N PRO A 180 -11.46 -14.74 13.77
CA PRO A 180 -12.14 -15.51 14.79
C PRO A 180 -12.69 -16.77 14.14
N THR A 181 -12.36 -17.92 14.71
CA THR A 181 -12.90 -19.20 14.25
C THR A 181 -14.40 -19.08 14.40
N ILE A 182 -15.11 -18.92 13.28
CA ILE A 182 -16.57 -18.99 13.24
C ILE A 182 -16.88 -20.41 13.68
N ASP A 183 -17.51 -20.58 14.84
CA ASP A 183 -18.07 -21.88 15.21
C ASP A 183 -19.12 -22.21 14.16
N PRO A 184 -19.04 -23.35 13.46
CA PRO A 184 -20.09 -23.76 12.54
C PRO A 184 -21.48 -23.79 13.18
N MET A 185 -21.56 -23.88 14.52
CA MET A 185 -22.81 -23.84 15.30
C MET A 185 -23.32 -22.42 15.57
N ASP A 186 -22.50 -21.38 15.41
CA ASP A 186 -22.90 -19.96 15.49
C ASP A 186 -23.42 -19.43 14.13
N ILE A 187 -23.33 -20.24 13.07
CA ILE A 187 -23.97 -19.95 11.79
C ILE A 187 -25.46 -20.26 11.95
N GLU A 188 -26.23 -19.24 12.30
CA GLU A 188 -27.68 -19.32 12.37
C GLU A 188 -28.21 -19.38 10.92
N PHE A 189 -28.57 -20.57 10.47
CA PHE A 189 -29.30 -20.75 9.21
C PHE A 189 -30.74 -20.32 9.45
N GLU A 190 -31.15 -19.17 8.91
CA GLU A 190 -32.58 -18.84 8.90
C GLU A 190 -33.29 -19.87 8.00
N PRO A 191 -34.32 -20.57 8.50
CA PRO A 191 -34.99 -21.63 7.74
C PRO A 191 -35.70 -21.12 6.48
N ASP A 192 -35.83 -19.79 6.33
CA ASP A 192 -36.42 -19.11 5.18
C ASP A 192 -35.37 -18.49 4.24
N ASP A 193 -34.06 -18.64 4.51
CA ASP A 193 -33.02 -18.22 3.57
C ASP A 193 -33.04 -19.13 2.35
N GLU A 194 -33.58 -18.61 1.24
CA GLU A 194 -33.52 -19.28 -0.06
C GLU A 194 -32.04 -19.45 -0.46
N PRO A 195 -31.60 -20.67 -0.83
CA PRO A 195 -30.24 -20.85 -1.31
C PRO A 195 -30.04 -20.01 -2.58
N ASP A 196 -29.03 -19.14 -2.59
CA ASP A 196 -28.67 -18.38 -3.79
C ASP A 196 -28.27 -19.37 -4.90
N LEU A 197 -29.19 -19.61 -5.82
CA LEU A 197 -29.04 -20.59 -6.89
C LEU A 197 -27.88 -20.23 -7.83
N ASN A 198 -27.47 -18.96 -7.85
CA ASN A 198 -26.38 -18.48 -8.70
C ASN A 198 -24.99 -18.87 -8.15
N ILE A 199 -24.89 -19.26 -6.88
CA ILE A 199 -23.60 -19.61 -6.25
C ILE A 199 -22.96 -20.85 -6.91
N PHE A 200 -23.77 -21.69 -7.57
CA PHE A 200 -23.31 -22.89 -8.25
C PHE A 200 -23.07 -22.69 -9.75
N ASP A 201 -23.39 -21.52 -10.30
CA ASP A 201 -23.24 -21.27 -11.74
C ASP A 201 -21.78 -21.23 -12.17
N ASP A 202 -20.88 -20.75 -11.30
CA ASP A 202 -19.43 -20.73 -11.56
C ASP A 202 -18.77 -22.11 -11.43
N ILE A 203 -19.46 -23.08 -10.80
CA ILE A 203 -18.94 -24.43 -10.52
C ILE A 203 -19.57 -25.49 -11.42
N ARG A 204 -20.77 -25.22 -11.95
CA ARG A 204 -21.50 -26.16 -12.81
C ARG A 204 -20.87 -26.15 -14.20
N ALA A 205 -20.33 -27.29 -14.61
CA ALA A 205 -19.84 -27.48 -15.98
C ALA A 205 -20.98 -27.19 -16.98
N PRO A 206 -20.72 -26.46 -18.08
CA PRO A 206 -21.76 -26.13 -19.05
C PRO A 206 -22.37 -27.40 -19.65
N GLU A 207 -23.69 -27.47 -19.68
CA GLU A 207 -24.39 -28.65 -20.19
C GLU A 207 -24.05 -28.88 -21.68
N PRO A 208 -23.75 -30.13 -22.09
CA PRO A 208 -23.46 -30.45 -23.47
C PRO A 208 -24.70 -30.23 -24.33
N LYS A 209 -24.57 -29.37 -25.36
CA LYS A 209 -25.62 -29.15 -26.35
C LYS A 209 -25.72 -30.35 -27.29
N TYR A 210 -26.78 -31.14 -27.15
CA TYR A 210 -27.13 -32.16 -28.13
C TYR A 210 -28.01 -31.56 -29.22
N SER A 211 -27.48 -31.50 -30.44
CA SER A 211 -28.27 -31.24 -31.64
C SER A 211 -28.70 -32.58 -32.23
N PHE A 212 -30.00 -32.86 -32.22
CA PHE A 212 -30.57 -33.97 -32.97
C PHE A 212 -30.60 -33.61 -34.46
N ILE A 213 -30.07 -34.51 -35.31
CA ILE A 213 -30.12 -34.43 -36.77
C ILE A 213 -31.44 -35.03 -37.25
#